data_AF-W7M816-F1
#
_entry.id   AF-W7M816-F1
#
_cell.length_a   1.000
_cell.length_b   1.000
_cell.length_c   1.000
_cell.angle_alpha   90.00
_cell.angle_beta   90.00
_cell.angle_gamma   90.00
#
_symmetry.space_group_name_H-M   'P 1'
#
loop_
_entity.id
_entity.type
_entity.pdbx_description
1 polymer ?
#
loop_
_entity_poly.entity_id
_entity_poly.type
_entity_poly.pdbx_seq_one_letter_code
_entity_poly.pdbx_strand_id
1 'polypeptide(L)'
;MATTFPNIYTLRKVADTAAKACDICYKSSTSVLITPDQKDFFFVCPVHLKDRYFCTPKIDEEAAKRKRERELEEEKERVKKEYEEKQKKKKEKEEKKDKEKDKDKKEKDGDKEKDKEEKDEKKDEDKDKEDKTPPAEEEPRVFELKTAFYQQRLLKKRQAEAAKADRERASKPGYFPSVPSDAPSR
;
A
#
# COMPACT_ATOMS: atom_id res chain seq x y z
N MET A 1 27.23 4.04 -24.44
CA MET A 1 26.93 2.97 -23.46
C MET A 1 25.56 3.27 -22.92
N ALA A 2 24.52 2.56 -23.36
CA ALA A 2 23.15 2.85 -22.96
C ALA A 2 23.01 2.65 -21.45
N THR A 3 22.81 3.73 -20.70
CA THR A 3 22.54 3.63 -19.26
C THR A 3 21.14 3.09 -19.07
N THR A 4 21.02 1.76 -19.05
CA THR A 4 19.83 1.09 -18.56
C THR A 4 19.81 1.27 -17.04
N PHE A 5 18.73 1.83 -16.51
CA PHE A 5 18.52 1.98 -15.07
C PHE A 5 17.34 1.09 -14.67
N PRO A 6 17.32 0.52 -13.46
CA PRO A 6 16.24 -0.36 -13.06
C PRO A 6 14.88 0.36 -13.10
N ASN A 7 13.82 -0.35 -13.46
CA ASN A 7 12.44 0.15 -13.43
C ASN A 7 11.89 0.18 -11.99
N ILE A 8 12.65 0.74 -11.05
CA ILE A 8 12.28 0.79 -9.63
C ILE A 8 12.32 2.26 -9.23
N TYR A 9 11.18 2.76 -8.76
CA TYR A 9 11.00 4.17 -8.45
C TYR A 9 10.53 4.36 -7.03
N THR A 10 11.18 5.26 -6.31
CA THR A 10 10.81 5.64 -4.95
C THR A 10 10.01 6.94 -4.97
N LEU A 11 8.90 6.98 -4.22
CA LEU A 11 8.09 8.18 -4.07
C LEU A 11 8.69 9.08 -2.98
N ARG A 12 9.03 10.30 -3.37
CA ARG A 12 9.47 11.37 -2.48
C ARG A 12 8.56 12.58 -2.64
N LYS A 13 8.17 13.20 -1.53
CA LYS A 13 7.46 14.48 -1.53
C LYS A 13 8.48 15.62 -1.42
N VAL A 14 8.30 16.65 -2.24
CA VAL A 14 9.11 17.86 -2.27
C VAL A 14 8.27 19.03 -1.75
N ALA A 15 8.94 20.09 -1.26
CA ALA A 15 8.26 21.32 -0.85
C ALA A 15 7.47 21.96 -2.02
N ASP A 16 6.39 22.68 -1.68
CA ASP A 16 5.53 23.34 -2.67
C ASP A 16 6.26 24.37 -3.54
N THR A 17 7.33 24.97 -3.02
CA THR A 17 8.17 25.93 -3.76
C THR A 17 8.94 25.31 -4.92
N ALA A 18 9.17 24.00 -4.87
CA ALA A 18 9.84 23.24 -5.93
C ALA A 18 8.86 22.32 -6.68
N ALA A 19 7.55 22.61 -6.59
CA ALA A 19 6.52 21.91 -7.35
C ALA A 19 6.77 22.09 -8.86
N LYS A 20 6.67 20.98 -9.61
CA LYS A 20 6.74 20.99 -11.06
C LYS A 20 5.53 20.32 -11.67
N ALA A 21 5.32 20.58 -12.95
CA ALA A 21 4.24 19.98 -13.73
C ALA A 21 4.38 18.44 -13.76
N CYS A 22 3.26 17.75 -13.56
CA CYS A 22 3.18 16.31 -13.71
C CYS A 22 3.42 15.89 -15.17
N ASP A 23 4.18 14.82 -15.41
CA ASP A 23 4.50 14.35 -16.77
C ASP A 23 3.29 13.86 -17.60
N ILE A 24 2.12 13.70 -16.98
CA ILE A 24 0.92 13.11 -17.60
C ILE A 24 -0.16 14.18 -17.84
N CYS A 25 -0.56 14.94 -16.80
CA CYS A 25 -1.58 15.99 -16.92
C CYS A 25 -1.03 17.41 -16.85
N TYR A 26 0.29 17.58 -16.68
CA TYR A 26 0.95 18.88 -16.56
C TYR A 26 0.45 19.78 -15.43
N LYS A 27 -0.35 19.25 -14.50
CA LYS A 27 -0.75 19.95 -13.27
C LYS A 27 0.44 20.02 -12.31
N SER A 28 0.55 21.13 -11.57
CA SER A 28 1.57 21.28 -10.53
C SER A 28 1.46 20.16 -9.50
N SER A 29 2.58 19.51 -9.21
CA SER A 29 2.65 18.39 -8.27
C SER A 29 3.94 18.44 -7.45
N THR A 30 3.84 17.96 -6.21
CA THR A 30 4.94 17.89 -5.24
C THR A 30 5.49 16.48 -5.05
N SER A 31 4.82 15.48 -5.61
CA SER A 31 5.26 14.08 -5.60
C SER A 31 6.21 13.79 -6.76
N VAL A 32 7.38 13.23 -6.41
CA VAL A 32 8.46 12.88 -7.34
C VAL A 32 8.75 11.39 -7.23
N LEU A 33 8.85 10.74 -8.39
CA LEU A 33 9.33 9.37 -8.51
C LEU A 33 10.81 9.38 -8.92
N ILE A 34 11.66 8.75 -8.12
CA ILE A 34 13.12 8.79 -8.25
C ILE A 34 13.68 7.36 -8.29
N THR A 35 14.51 7.05 -9.29
CA THR A 35 15.27 5.79 -9.31
C THR A 35 16.31 5.76 -8.18
N PRO A 36 16.65 4.59 -7.59
CA PRO A 36 17.66 4.52 -6.53
C PRO A 36 19.01 5.11 -6.95
N ASP A 37 19.37 4.96 -8.23
CA ASP A 37 20.61 5.49 -8.81
C ASP A 37 20.57 7.00 -9.11
N GLN A 38 19.45 7.69 -8.84
CA GLN A 38 19.18 9.10 -9.16
C GLN A 38 19.37 9.49 -10.65
N LYS A 39 19.53 8.50 -11.54
CA LYS A 39 19.69 8.70 -12.99
C LYS A 39 18.45 9.28 -13.62
N ASP A 40 17.27 8.95 -13.09
CA ASP A 40 16.00 9.40 -13.64
C ASP A 40 15.01 9.79 -12.54
N PHE A 41 14.35 10.95 -12.73
CA PHE A 41 13.35 11.50 -11.82
C PHE A 41 12.27 12.22 -12.61
N PHE A 42 11.05 12.29 -12.07
CA PHE A 42 9.92 12.97 -12.68
C PHE A 42 8.81 13.23 -11.67
N PHE A 43 7.95 14.18 -12.00
CA PHE A 43 6.86 14.62 -11.18
C PHE A 43 5.56 13.93 -11.61
N VAL A 44 4.81 13.45 -10.62
CA VAL A 44 3.53 12.76 -10.84
C VAL A 44 2.55 13.27 -9.82
N CYS A 45 1.34 13.61 -10.24
CA CYS A 45 0.29 13.99 -9.29
C CYS A 45 -0.31 12.75 -8.59
N PRO A 46 -0.84 12.89 -7.36
CA PRO A 46 -1.42 11.76 -6.63
C PRO A 46 -2.60 11.09 -7.34
N VAL A 47 -3.28 11.81 -8.24
CA VAL A 47 -4.36 11.26 -9.07
C VAL A 47 -3.84 10.16 -10.00
N HIS A 48 -2.70 10.38 -10.66
CA HIS A 48 -2.10 9.39 -11.55
C HIS A 48 -1.27 8.33 -10.85
N LEU A 49 -0.84 8.58 -9.61
CA LEU A 49 -0.21 7.55 -8.79
C LEU A 49 -1.19 6.40 -8.48
N LYS A 50 -2.50 6.70 -8.40
CA LYS A 50 -3.57 5.72 -8.19
C LYS A 50 -4.02 5.02 -9.48
N ASP A 51 -3.49 5.41 -10.64
CA ASP A 51 -3.88 4.83 -11.93
C ASP A 51 -3.21 3.46 -12.13
N ARG A 52 -4.05 2.44 -12.37
CA ARG A 52 -3.66 1.04 -12.58
C ARG A 52 -2.80 0.84 -13.83
N TYR A 53 -2.94 1.71 -14.83
CA TYR A 53 -2.22 1.61 -16.09
C TYR A 53 -0.87 2.34 -16.06
N PHE A 54 -0.61 3.13 -15.02
CA PHE A 54 0.57 3.97 -14.93
C PHE A 54 1.66 3.36 -14.05
N CYS A 55 1.38 3.23 -12.76
CA CYS A 55 2.30 2.68 -11.76
C CYS A 55 1.68 1.45 -11.11
N THR A 56 2.43 0.36 -11.07
CA THR A 56 2.13 -0.76 -10.18
C THR A 56 2.93 -0.56 -8.90
N PRO A 57 2.28 -0.44 -7.73
CA PRO A 57 3.01 -0.38 -6.48
C PRO A 57 3.82 -1.66 -6.35
N LYS A 58 5.14 -1.53 -6.29
CA LYS A 58 6.05 -2.63 -6.03
C LYS A 58 6.10 -2.82 -4.52
N ILE A 59 4.94 -3.16 -3.96
CA ILE A 59 4.94 -3.88 -2.70
C ILE A 59 5.55 -5.23 -3.08
N ASP A 60 6.57 -5.70 -2.38
CA ASP A 60 6.92 -7.11 -2.47
C ASP A 60 5.62 -7.91 -2.32
N GLU A 61 5.15 -8.52 -3.40
CA GLU A 61 3.83 -9.17 -3.39
C GLU A 61 3.77 -10.22 -2.27
N GLU A 62 4.90 -10.80 -1.89
CA GLU A 62 5.08 -11.63 -0.70
C GLU A 62 4.81 -10.90 0.62
N ALA A 63 5.28 -9.66 0.81
CA ALA A 63 5.06 -8.93 2.06
C ALA A 63 3.59 -8.50 2.23
N ALA A 64 2.92 -8.11 1.13
CA ALA A 64 1.48 -7.83 1.15
C ALA A 64 0.63 -9.10 1.29
N LYS A 65 0.99 -10.19 0.60
CA LYS A 65 0.32 -11.48 0.75
C LYS A 65 0.54 -12.05 2.14
N ARG A 66 1.73 -11.95 2.71
CA ARG A 66 2.04 -12.38 4.09
C ARG A 66 1.32 -11.56 5.15
N LYS A 67 1.17 -10.24 4.97
CA LYS A 67 0.34 -9.41 5.86
C LYS A 67 -1.14 -9.83 5.78
N ARG A 68 -1.69 -10.04 4.58
CA ARG A 68 -3.06 -10.53 4.38
C ARG A 68 -3.28 -11.96 4.89
N GLU A 69 -2.32 -12.85 4.68
CA GLU A 69 -2.37 -14.23 5.18
C GLU A 69 -2.34 -14.26 6.70
N ARG A 70 -1.52 -13.40 7.33
CA ARG A 70 -1.48 -13.25 8.78
C ARG A 70 -2.81 -12.72 9.34
N GLU A 71 -3.40 -11.70 8.72
CA GLU A 71 -4.73 -11.19 9.10
C GLU A 71 -5.82 -12.28 8.95
N LEU A 72 -5.79 -13.03 7.85
CA LEU A 72 -6.72 -14.14 7.61
C LEU A 72 -6.50 -15.32 8.57
N GLU A 73 -5.27 -15.57 9.00
CA GLU A 73 -4.93 -16.58 10.02
C GLU A 73 -5.43 -16.18 11.41
N GLU A 74 -5.26 -14.91 11.78
CA GLU A 74 -5.78 -14.36 13.03
C GLU A 74 -7.32 -14.41 13.08
N GLU A 75 -8.00 -14.09 11.98
CA GLU A 75 -9.46 -14.26 11.88
C GLU A 75 -9.89 -15.72 11.99
N LYS A 76 -9.19 -16.64 11.30
CA LYS A 76 -9.46 -18.09 11.40
C LYS A 76 -9.25 -18.61 12.82
N GLU A 77 -8.23 -18.12 13.52
CA GLU A 77 -7.96 -18.54 14.90
C GLU A 77 -9.04 -18.03 15.86
N ARG A 78 -9.51 -16.78 15.69
CA ARG A 78 -10.64 -16.25 16.46
C ARG A 78 -11.92 -17.05 16.24
N VAL A 79 -12.24 -17.36 14.98
CA VAL A 79 -13.43 -18.16 14.64
C VAL A 79 -13.33 -19.57 15.20
N LYS A 80 -12.15 -20.21 15.16
CA LYS A 80 -11.92 -21.53 15.77
C LYS A 80 -12.11 -21.48 17.29
N LYS A 81 -11.54 -20.49 17.98
CA LYS A 81 -11.71 -20.30 19.44
C LYS A 81 -13.18 -20.10 19.82
N GLU A 82 -13.90 -19.24 19.09
CA GLU A 82 -15.33 -19.03 19.32
C GLU A 82 -16.16 -20.30 19.07
N TYR A 83 -15.80 -21.09 18.05
CA TYR A 83 -16.48 -22.35 17.76
C TYR A 83 -16.23 -23.40 18.85
N GLU A 84 -14.99 -23.54 19.31
CA GLU A 84 -14.62 -24.47 20.37
C GLU A 84 -15.26 -24.12 21.72
N GLU A 85 -15.31 -22.83 22.08
CA GLU A 85 -16.02 -22.39 23.28
C GLU A 85 -17.53 -22.64 23.19
N LYS A 86 -18.15 -22.39 22.03
CA LYS A 86 -19.56 -22.70 21.79
C LYS A 86 -19.82 -24.21 21.88
N GLN A 87 -18.91 -25.05 21.40
CA GLN A 87 -19.01 -26.51 21.51
C GLN A 87 -18.86 -26.99 22.95
N LYS A 88 -17.89 -26.46 23.71
CA LYS A 88 -17.73 -26.79 25.14
C LYS A 88 -18.95 -26.37 25.95
N LYS A 89 -19.47 -25.16 25.72
CA LYS A 89 -20.72 -24.68 26.36
C LYS A 89 -21.93 -25.54 25.99
N LYS A 90 -22.00 -26.10 24.78
CA LYS A 90 -23.07 -27.05 24.39
C LYS A 90 -22.92 -28.37 25.13
N LYS A 91 -21.72 -28.95 25.16
CA LYS A 91 -21.44 -30.21 25.88
C LYS A 91 -21.66 -30.10 27.38
N GLU A 92 -21.23 -29.00 28.00
CA GLU A 92 -21.49 -28.74 29.43
C GLU A 92 -22.98 -28.56 29.73
N LYS A 93 -23.75 -27.96 28.80
CA LYS A 93 -25.22 -27.87 28.93
C LYS A 93 -25.90 -29.24 28.78
N GLU A 94 -25.39 -30.10 27.90
CA GLU A 94 -25.89 -31.48 27.77
C GLU A 94 -25.54 -32.33 28.98
N GLU A 95 -24.30 -32.31 29.47
CA GLU A 95 -23.90 -33.02 30.70
C GLU A 95 -24.67 -32.53 31.94
N LYS A 96 -24.94 -31.22 32.05
CA LYS A 96 -25.78 -30.70 33.14
C LYS A 96 -27.23 -31.19 33.04
N LYS A 97 -27.79 -31.23 31.83
CA LYS A 97 -29.14 -31.78 31.59
C LYS A 97 -29.22 -33.27 31.86
N ASP A 98 -28.20 -34.05 31.52
CA ASP A 98 -28.16 -35.49 31.83
C ASP A 98 -27.98 -35.74 33.33
N LYS A 99 -27.12 -34.96 34.02
CA LYS A 99 -27.00 -35.04 35.49
C LYS A 99 -28.26 -34.60 36.24
N GLU A 100 -29.02 -33.62 35.73
CA GLU A 100 -30.34 -33.27 36.26
C GLU A 100 -31.36 -34.39 36.04
N LYS A 101 -31.40 -35.00 34.86
CA LYS A 101 -32.30 -36.13 34.58
C LYS A 101 -31.97 -37.40 35.39
N ASP A 102 -30.70 -37.63 35.74
CA ASP A 102 -30.29 -38.75 36.59
C ASP A 102 -30.60 -38.48 38.08
N LYS A 103 -30.59 -37.22 38.52
CA LYS A 103 -31.08 -36.82 39.84
C LYS A 103 -32.61 -36.89 39.97
N ASP A 104 -33.36 -36.60 38.90
CA ASP A 104 -34.84 -36.69 38.88
C ASP A 104 -35.36 -38.15 38.94
N LYS A 105 -34.48 -39.16 38.81
CA LYS A 105 -34.83 -40.57 39.04
C LYS A 105 -34.50 -41.06 40.46
N LYS A 106 -33.92 -40.23 41.32
CA LYS A 106 -33.49 -40.61 42.68
C LYS A 106 -33.95 -39.65 43.78
N GLU A 107 -35.02 -38.88 43.58
CA GLU A 107 -35.61 -38.10 44.67
C GLU A 107 -37.11 -37.90 44.43
N LYS A 108 -37.87 -38.93 44.82
CA LYS A 108 -39.29 -38.77 45.16
C LYS A 108 -39.45 -39.03 46.65
N ASP A 109 -38.90 -38.15 47.47
CA ASP A 109 -39.33 -37.93 48.85
C ASP A 109 -38.71 -36.63 49.37
N GLY A 110 -39.51 -35.79 50.02
CA GLY A 110 -38.99 -34.70 50.87
C GLY A 110 -39.32 -33.26 50.44
N ASP A 111 -40.31 -32.72 51.14
CA ASP A 111 -40.88 -31.38 51.12
C ASP A 111 -39.95 -30.25 51.66
N LYS A 112 -40.30 -29.01 51.29
CA LYS A 112 -40.32 -27.76 52.10
C LYS A 112 -39.21 -26.68 52.03
N GLU A 113 -39.66 -25.55 51.46
CA GLU A 113 -39.59 -24.13 51.89
C GLU A 113 -38.28 -23.35 52.14
N LYS A 114 -38.36 -22.08 51.70
CA LYS A 114 -37.81 -20.81 52.26
C LYS A 114 -36.33 -20.50 52.01
N ASP A 115 -35.87 -19.26 51.82
CA ASP A 115 -36.43 -17.88 51.77
C ASP A 115 -35.30 -17.00 51.16
N LYS A 116 -35.63 -15.79 50.66
CA LYS A 116 -34.86 -14.50 50.65
C LYS A 116 -33.33 -14.47 50.44
N GLU A 117 -32.68 -13.47 49.84
CA GLU A 117 -32.91 -12.02 49.85
C GLU A 117 -31.96 -11.36 48.83
N GLU A 118 -32.33 -10.13 48.44
CA GLU A 118 -31.62 -9.17 47.59
C GLU A 118 -30.19 -8.83 48.07
N LYS A 119 -29.31 -8.37 47.16
CA LYS A 119 -28.70 -7.03 47.28
C LYS A 119 -28.04 -6.51 46.01
N ASP A 120 -28.34 -5.25 45.79
CA ASP A 120 -28.01 -4.26 44.77
C ASP A 120 -26.59 -3.65 44.90
N GLU A 121 -26.27 -2.76 43.93
CA GLU A 121 -25.22 -1.70 43.90
C GLU A 121 -23.76 -2.10 43.53
N LYS A 122 -22.95 -1.32 42.78
CA LYS A 122 -23.05 -0.18 41.84
C LYS A 122 -21.59 0.16 41.43
N LYS A 123 -21.40 0.73 40.22
CA LYS A 123 -20.31 1.65 39.78
C LYS A 123 -18.85 1.13 39.83
N ASP A 124 -17.88 1.53 38.99
CA ASP A 124 -17.53 2.79 38.29
C ASP A 124 -16.96 2.44 36.88
N GLU A 125 -17.25 3.15 35.78
CA GLU A 125 -16.60 4.40 35.30
C GLU A 125 -15.07 4.44 35.44
N ASP A 126 -14.33 4.17 34.35
CA ASP A 126 -13.41 5.13 33.67
C ASP A 126 -12.77 4.42 32.46
N LYS A 127 -13.04 4.83 31.22
CA LYS A 127 -12.18 5.73 30.43
C LYS A 127 -10.74 5.23 30.30
N ASP A 128 -10.51 4.43 29.27
CA ASP A 128 -9.28 4.56 28.48
C ASP A 128 -9.60 4.28 27.01
N LYS A 129 -10.10 5.32 26.34
CA LYS A 129 -10.00 5.45 24.89
C LYS A 129 -8.64 6.09 24.62
N GLU A 130 -7.60 5.29 24.75
CA GLU A 130 -6.28 5.68 24.30
C GLU A 130 -6.21 5.56 22.78
N ASP A 131 -5.90 6.71 22.19
CA ASP A 131 -5.63 7.03 20.79
C ASP A 131 -5.01 5.88 19.99
N LYS A 132 -5.86 5.12 19.27
CA LYS A 132 -5.40 4.38 18.10
C LYS A 132 -5.25 5.38 16.95
N THR A 133 -4.12 6.06 16.90
CA THR A 133 -3.62 6.56 15.62
C THR A 133 -3.57 5.37 14.66
N PRO A 134 -4.32 5.36 13.55
CA PRO A 134 -4.20 4.28 12.59
C PRO A 134 -2.74 4.26 12.12
N PRO A 135 -2.10 3.07 12.02
CA PRO A 135 -0.76 2.99 11.47
C PRO A 135 -0.83 3.68 10.12
N ALA A 136 -0.03 4.75 9.94
CA ALA A 136 0.06 5.47 8.69
C ALA A 136 0.17 4.41 7.61
N GLU A 137 -0.87 4.32 6.76
CA GLU A 137 -0.90 3.39 5.65
C GLU A 137 0.44 3.57 4.97
N GLU A 138 1.31 2.56 5.07
CA GLU A 138 2.61 2.57 4.43
C GLU A 138 2.31 2.45 2.94
N GLU A 139 1.87 3.57 2.34
CA GLU A 139 1.69 3.72 0.92
C GLU A 139 3.01 3.23 0.34
N PRO A 140 2.97 2.18 -0.50
CA PRO A 140 4.16 1.53 -0.99
C PRO A 140 5.09 2.59 -1.54
N ARG A 141 6.19 2.81 -0.83
CA ARG A 141 7.10 3.89 -1.16
C ARG A 141 7.87 3.61 -2.44
N VAL A 142 7.72 2.38 -2.96
CA VAL A 142 8.38 1.86 -4.16
C VAL A 142 7.32 1.46 -5.19
N PHE A 143 7.53 1.93 -6.42
CA PHE A 143 6.66 1.74 -7.57
C PHE A 143 7.47 1.19 -8.74
N GLU A 144 6.83 0.36 -9.56
CA GLU A 144 7.28 0.00 -10.89
C GLU A 144 6.40 0.69 -11.92
N LEU A 145 7.01 1.25 -12.96
CA LEU A 145 6.25 1.76 -14.10
C LEU A 145 5.80 0.59 -14.98
N LYS A 146 4.65 0.73 -15.64
CA LYS A 146 4.31 -0.17 -16.74
C LYS A 146 5.35 -0.07 -17.87
N THR A 147 5.46 -1.17 -18.62
CA THR A 147 6.48 -1.37 -19.66
C THR A 147 6.51 -0.23 -20.68
N ALA A 148 5.36 0.26 -21.16
CA ALA A 148 5.28 1.35 -22.11
C ALA A 148 5.90 2.67 -21.58
N PHE A 149 5.57 3.04 -20.34
CA PHE A 149 6.11 4.25 -19.72
C PHE A 149 7.60 4.13 -19.44
N TYR A 150 8.04 2.96 -18.96
CA TYR A 150 9.47 2.70 -18.75
C TYR A 150 10.26 2.77 -20.07
N GLN A 151 9.74 2.20 -21.17
CA GLN A 151 10.36 2.33 -22.49
C GLN A 151 10.41 3.78 -22.96
N GLN A 152 9.34 4.55 -22.79
CA GLN A 152 9.31 5.97 -23.14
C GLN A 152 10.37 6.77 -22.35
N ARG A 153 10.60 6.43 -21.09
CA ARG A 153 11.63 7.05 -20.24
C ARG A 153 13.04 6.74 -20.74
N LEU A 154 13.31 5.48 -21.08
CA LEU A 154 14.58 5.08 -21.71
C LEU A 154 14.81 5.80 -23.05
N LEU A 155 13.76 5.93 -23.87
CA LEU A 155 13.84 6.66 -25.14
C LEU A 155 14.11 8.15 -24.92
N LYS A 156 13.42 8.81 -23.98
CA LYS A 156 13.68 10.21 -23.62
C LYS A 156 15.13 10.44 -23.20
N LYS A 157 15.71 9.52 -22.40
CA LYS A 157 17.12 9.60 -21.98
C LYS A 157 18.07 9.46 -23.17
N ARG A 158 17.83 8.47 -24.04
CA ARG A 158 18.62 8.28 -25.27
C ARG A 158 18.53 9.50 -26.20
N GLN A 159 17.33 10.08 -26.35
CA GLN A 159 17.12 11.28 -27.15
C GLN A 159 17.85 12.49 -26.54
N ALA A 160 17.83 12.64 -25.22
CA ALA A 160 18.56 13.71 -24.54
C ALA A 160 20.09 13.58 -24.71
N GLU A 161 20.63 12.35 -24.64
CA GLU A 161 22.05 12.08 -24.91
C GLU A 161 22.42 12.36 -26.36
N ALA A 162 21.59 11.91 -27.32
CA ALA A 162 21.78 12.18 -28.74
C ALA A 162 21.72 13.69 -29.04
N ALA A 163 20.73 14.39 -28.51
CA ALA A 163 20.61 15.84 -28.67
C ALA A 163 21.80 16.60 -28.06
N LYS A 164 22.36 16.11 -26.94
CA LYS A 164 23.59 16.66 -26.37
C LYS A 164 24.78 16.45 -27.30
N ALA A 165 24.96 15.25 -27.83
CA ALA A 165 26.04 14.94 -28.78
C ALA A 165 25.90 15.75 -30.09
N ASP A 166 24.68 15.93 -30.59
CA ASP A 166 24.40 16.74 -31.77
C ASP A 166 24.66 18.22 -31.51
N ARG A 167 24.30 18.73 -30.33
CA ARG A 167 24.63 20.11 -29.91
C ARG A 167 26.14 20.33 -29.83
N GLU A 168 26.88 19.37 -29.25
CA GLU A 168 28.34 19.42 -29.20
C GLU A 168 28.95 19.38 -30.61
N ARG A 169 28.40 18.56 -31.51
CA ARG A 169 28.82 18.52 -32.91
C ARG A 169 28.54 19.83 -33.63
N ALA A 170 27.38 20.44 -33.39
CA ALA A 170 26.97 21.71 -33.98
C ALA A 170 27.82 22.89 -33.50
N SER A 171 28.36 22.83 -32.28
CA SER A 171 29.29 23.83 -31.77
C SER A 171 30.70 23.75 -32.37
N LYS A 172 31.02 22.72 -33.17
CA LYS A 172 32.35 22.61 -33.78
C LYS A 172 32.48 23.59 -34.96
N PRO A 173 33.61 24.31 -35.07
CA PRO A 173 33.87 25.17 -36.22
C PRO A 173 33.91 24.31 -37.50
N GLY A 174 33.22 24.74 -38.55
CA GLY A 174 33.11 24.01 -39.82
C GLY A 174 32.04 22.91 -39.86
N TYR A 175 31.20 22.75 -38.82
CA TYR A 175 30.06 21.83 -38.87
C TYR A 175 28.98 22.29 -39.85
N PHE A 176 28.69 23.59 -39.88
CA PHE A 176 27.75 24.15 -40.84
C PHE A 176 28.46 24.38 -42.19
N PRO A 177 27.88 23.92 -43.30
CA PRO A 177 28.43 24.21 -44.62
C PRO A 177 28.43 25.72 -44.85
N SER A 178 29.54 26.24 -45.39
CA SER A 178 29.61 27.64 -45.82
C SER A 178 28.64 27.86 -46.99
N VAL A 179 27.95 29.00 -47.00
CA VAL A 179 27.11 29.40 -48.12
C VAL A 179 28.00 29.52 -49.37
N PRO A 180 27.59 28.95 -50.52
CA PRO A 180 28.30 29.14 -51.78
C PRO A 180 28.44 30.63 -52.10
N SER A 181 29.67 31.07 -52.35
CA SER A 181 30.00 32.47 -52.64
C SER A 181 29.87 32.85 -54.12
N ASP A 182 29.58 31.88 -54.99
CA ASP A 182 29.41 32.14 -56.43
C ASP A 182 28.01 32.69 -56.73
N ALA A 183 27.96 33.77 -57.52
CA ALA A 183 26.71 34.30 -58.04
C ALA A 183 26.06 33.27 -58.98
N PRO A 184 24.73 33.08 -58.93
CA PRO A 184 24.05 32.12 -59.79
C PRO A 184 24.32 32.46 -61.28
N SER A 185 24.95 31.54 -62.00
CA SER A 185 25.17 31.67 -63.45
C SER A 185 23.83 31.55 -64.18
N ARG A 186 23.51 32.54 -65.02
CA ARG A 186 22.27 32.65 -65.80
C ARG A 186 22.32 31.82 -67.07
#